data_AF-A0A7C0XZB5-F1
#
_entry.id   AF-A0A7C0XZB5-F1
#
_cell.length_a   1.000
_cell.length_b   1.000
_cell.length_c   1.000
_cell.angle_alpha   90.00
_cell.angle_beta   90.00
_cell.angle_gamma   90.00
#
_symmetry.space_group_name_H-M   'P 1'
#
loop_
_entity.id
_entity.type
_entity.pdbx_description
1 polymer ?
#
loop_
_entity_poly.entity_id
_entity_poly.type
_entity_poly.pdbx_seq_one_letter_code
_entity_poly.pdbx_strand_id
1 'polypeptide(L)'
;MVLNVRRLLTLLVVILYVCSVLCTYVAHAEYGVTSYEEVWGKFTELFRYVEELSSEGMNVSLIVSELNDVLTLIEENTTESLTKAMDRLRDIELEVSELRGELPSFKFWRDVTLVTKVAILASIPILTYLLLPRVYISLWLKYRRRWVVKK
;
A
#
# COMPACT_ATOMS: atom_id res chain seq x y z
N MET A 1 -42.32 11.25 52.90
CA MET A 1 -40.89 11.47 52.54
C MET A 1 -40.08 10.17 52.36
N VAL A 2 -40.33 9.12 53.17
CA VAL A 2 -39.61 7.82 53.13
C VAL A 2 -39.73 7.07 51.79
N LEU A 3 -40.85 7.21 51.07
CA LEU A 3 -41.08 6.53 49.79
C LEU A 3 -40.15 7.03 48.66
N ASN A 4 -39.77 8.32 48.68
CA ASN A 4 -38.85 8.89 47.69
C ASN A 4 -37.40 8.45 47.95
N VAL A 5 -37.01 8.34 49.22
CA VAL A 5 -35.66 7.90 49.61
C VAL A 5 -35.42 6.43 49.20
N ARG A 6 -36.44 5.58 49.35
CA ARG A 6 -36.36 4.17 48.96
C ARG A 6 -36.29 3.99 47.43
N ARG A 7 -37.02 4.81 46.66
CA ARG A 7 -36.92 4.85 45.19
C ARG A 7 -35.58 5.39 44.69
N LEU A 8 -35.03 6.42 45.35
CA LEU A 8 -33.70 6.95 45.06
C LEU A 8 -32.60 5.92 45.31
N LEU A 9 -32.68 5.18 46.43
CA LEU A 9 -31.74 4.10 46.74
C LEU A 9 -31.79 2.97 45.72
N THR A 10 -32.99 2.54 45.29
CA THR A 10 -33.10 1.49 44.25
C THR A 10 -32.55 1.95 42.91
N LEU A 11 -32.74 3.22 42.53
CA LEU A 11 -32.16 3.75 41.30
C LEU A 11 -30.63 3.82 41.38
N LEU A 12 -30.07 4.21 42.52
CA LEU A 12 -28.62 4.24 42.74
C LEU A 12 -27.99 2.86 42.64
N VAL A 13 -28.63 1.83 43.19
CA VAL A 13 -28.15 0.43 43.12
C VAL A 13 -28.22 -0.09 41.69
N VAL A 14 -29.29 0.22 40.94
CA VAL A 14 -29.40 -0.17 39.53
C VAL A 14 -28.34 0.53 38.68
N ILE A 15 -28.08 1.82 38.91
CA ILE A 15 -27.04 2.56 38.20
C ILE A 15 -25.66 1.96 38.50
N LEU A 16 -25.35 1.64 39.76
CA LEU A 16 -24.09 0.99 40.14
C LEU A 16 -23.93 -0.39 39.49
N TYR A 17 -25.00 -1.17 39.43
CA TYR A 17 -24.99 -2.48 38.78
C TYR A 17 -24.79 -2.37 37.25
N VAL A 18 -25.45 -1.41 36.61
CA VAL A 18 -25.26 -1.14 35.18
C VAL A 18 -23.83 -0.67 34.91
N CYS A 19 -23.27 0.18 35.79
CA CYS A 19 -21.91 0.67 35.68
C CYS A 19 -20.87 -0.45 35.85
N SER A 20 -21.07 -1.37 36.80
CA SER A 20 -20.16 -2.51 36.99
C SER A 20 -20.18 -3.46 35.80
N VAL A 21 -21.36 -3.73 35.23
CA VAL A 21 -21.50 -4.55 34.02
C VAL A 21 -20.82 -3.85 32.83
N LEU A 22 -21.03 -2.56 32.62
CA LEU A 22 -20.34 -1.78 31.60
C LEU A 22 -18.81 -1.79 31.77
N CYS A 23 -18.31 -1.63 33.00
CA CYS A 23 -16.87 -1.73 33.28
C CYS A 23 -16.31 -3.12 32.95
N THR A 24 -17.04 -4.21 33.21
CA THR A 24 -16.59 -5.55 32.81
C THR A 24 -16.55 -5.74 31.29
N TYR A 25 -17.49 -5.18 30.54
CA TYR A 25 -17.46 -5.22 29.07
C TYR A 25 -16.29 -4.40 28.50
N VAL A 26 -16.03 -3.21 29.05
CA VAL A 26 -14.88 -2.38 28.64
C VAL A 26 -13.57 -3.08 28.98
N ALA A 27 -13.46 -3.69 30.17
CA ALA A 27 -12.27 -4.45 30.55
C ALA A 27 -12.06 -5.70 29.66
N HIS A 28 -13.12 -6.41 29.28
CA HIS A 28 -12.99 -7.53 28.32
C HIS A 28 -12.60 -7.08 26.90
N ALA A 29 -12.97 -5.86 26.48
CA ALA A 29 -12.52 -5.31 25.21
C ALA A 29 -11.01 -4.96 25.22
N GLU A 30 -10.44 -4.70 26.40
CA GLU A 30 -9.04 -4.32 26.56
C GLU A 30 -8.12 -5.53 26.86
N TYR A 31 -8.63 -6.57 27.52
CA TYR A 31 -8.00 -7.90 27.58
C TYR A 31 -8.27 -8.70 26.30
N GLY A 32 -7.88 -8.16 25.16
CA GLY A 32 -7.76 -8.94 23.93
C GLY A 32 -6.63 -9.95 24.10
N VAL A 33 -6.92 -11.13 24.64
CA VAL A 33 -6.04 -12.30 24.51
C VAL A 33 -6.03 -12.62 23.02
N THR A 34 -5.12 -11.98 22.30
CA THR A 34 -4.86 -12.24 20.89
C THR A 34 -4.30 -13.64 20.82
N SER A 35 -5.12 -14.57 20.33
CA SER A 35 -4.68 -15.94 20.14
C SER A 35 -3.57 -15.95 19.09
N TYR A 36 -2.54 -16.75 19.32
CA TYR A 36 -1.48 -16.98 18.32
C TYR A 36 -2.08 -17.31 16.94
N GLU A 37 -3.14 -18.13 16.91
CA GLU A 37 -3.82 -18.54 15.67
C GLU A 37 -4.47 -17.37 14.94
N GLU A 38 -5.02 -16.40 15.69
CA GLU A 38 -5.64 -15.20 15.12
C GLU A 38 -4.58 -14.27 14.52
N VAL A 39 -3.49 -14.03 15.25
CA VAL A 39 -2.37 -13.20 14.78
C VAL A 39 -1.72 -13.85 13.56
N TRP A 40 -1.50 -15.17 13.60
CA TRP A 40 -0.91 -15.92 12.49
C TRP A 40 -1.81 -15.92 11.25
N GLY A 41 -3.12 -16.13 11.43
CA GLY A 41 -4.09 -16.05 10.34
C GLY A 41 -4.02 -14.69 9.63
N LYS A 42 -4.03 -13.61 10.41
CA LYS A 42 -3.94 -12.25 9.86
C LYS A 42 -2.61 -11.96 9.17
N PHE A 43 -1.50 -12.43 9.75
CA PHE A 43 -0.18 -12.34 9.13
C PHE A 43 -0.14 -13.01 7.75
N THR A 44 -0.63 -14.26 7.66
CA THR A 44 -0.63 -15.01 6.39
C THR A 44 -1.52 -14.37 5.33
N GLU A 45 -2.66 -13.79 5.74
CA GLU A 45 -3.54 -13.06 4.83
C GLU A 45 -2.85 -11.81 4.26
N LEU A 46 -2.26 -10.97 5.11
CA LEU A 46 -1.54 -9.77 4.67
C LEU A 46 -0.32 -10.12 3.82
N PHE A 47 0.43 -11.15 4.19
CA PHE A 47 1.58 -11.62 3.40
C PHE A 47 1.17 -11.99 1.97
N ARG A 48 0.02 -12.68 1.80
CA ARG A 48 -0.52 -13.01 0.48
C ARG A 48 -0.88 -11.77 -0.33
N TYR A 49 -1.47 -10.74 0.29
CA TYR A 49 -1.77 -9.49 -0.42
C TYR A 49 -0.51 -8.73 -0.84
N VAL A 50 0.51 -8.72 0.03
CA VAL A 50 1.80 -8.10 -0.29
C VAL A 50 2.50 -8.84 -1.44
N GLU A 51 2.41 -10.16 -1.47
CA GLU A 51 2.90 -10.97 -2.59
C GLU A 51 2.16 -10.63 -3.90
N GLU A 52 0.83 -10.50 -3.86
CA GLU A 52 0.01 -10.08 -5.01
C GLU A 52 0.48 -8.70 -5.54
N LEU A 53 0.63 -7.70 -4.66
CA LEU A 53 1.10 -6.37 -5.02
C LEU A 53 2.54 -6.39 -5.60
N SER A 54 3.42 -7.20 -5.02
CA SER A 54 4.77 -7.39 -5.53
C SER A 54 4.79 -8.01 -6.93
N SER A 55 3.93 -9.01 -7.17
CA SER A 55 3.79 -9.67 -8.47
C SER A 55 3.33 -8.70 -9.56
N GLU A 56 2.57 -7.67 -9.17
CA GLU A 56 2.14 -6.59 -10.05
C GLU A 56 3.23 -5.53 -10.28
N GLY A 57 4.42 -5.71 -9.70
CA GLY A 57 5.59 -4.84 -9.87
C GLY A 57 5.58 -3.60 -8.98
N MET A 58 4.72 -3.54 -7.97
CA MET A 58 4.76 -2.49 -6.97
C MET A 58 5.90 -2.70 -5.98
N ASN A 59 6.49 -1.59 -5.52
CA ASN A 59 7.54 -1.65 -4.52
C ASN A 59 6.93 -1.87 -3.12
N VAL A 60 7.08 -3.08 -2.60
CA VAL A 60 6.61 -3.48 -1.26
C VAL A 60 7.76 -3.72 -0.28
N SER A 61 8.98 -3.28 -0.59
CA SER A 61 10.19 -3.65 0.17
C SER A 61 10.11 -3.23 1.65
N LEU A 62 9.52 -2.07 1.93
CA LEU A 62 9.33 -1.57 3.29
C LEU A 62 8.35 -2.46 4.06
N ILE A 63 7.18 -2.74 3.47
CA ILE A 63 6.16 -3.61 4.08
C ILE A 63 6.68 -5.01 4.35
N VAL A 64 7.48 -5.59 3.44
CA VAL A 64 8.09 -6.90 3.65
C VAL A 64 9.06 -6.87 4.84
N SER A 65 9.82 -5.78 5.02
CA SER A 65 10.67 -5.60 6.20
C SER A 65 9.84 -5.53 7.48
N GLU A 66 8.73 -4.78 7.48
CA GLU A 66 7.86 -4.66 8.64
C GLU A 66 7.15 -5.98 8.98
N LEU A 67 6.71 -6.74 7.97
CA LEU A 67 6.17 -8.09 8.16
C LEU A 67 7.20 -9.04 8.76
N ASN A 68 8.48 -8.92 8.37
CA ASN A 68 9.53 -9.72 8.96
C ASN A 68 9.73 -9.38 10.45
N ASP A 69 9.65 -8.10 10.83
CA ASP A 69 9.68 -7.70 12.24
C ASP A 69 8.49 -8.27 13.00
N VAL A 70 7.29 -8.26 12.41
CA VAL A 70 6.10 -8.90 13.00
C VAL A 70 6.31 -10.40 13.20
N LEU A 71 6.93 -11.09 12.24
CA LEU A 71 7.23 -12.52 12.36
C LEU A 71 8.08 -12.80 13.61
N THR A 72 9.08 -11.98 13.89
CA THR A 72 9.90 -12.13 15.11
C THR A 72 9.08 -11.96 16.39
N LEU A 73 8.11 -11.04 16.42
CA LEU A 73 7.22 -10.85 17.57
C LEU A 73 6.25 -12.02 17.77
N ILE A 74 5.82 -12.65 16.67
CA ILE A 74 4.98 -13.85 16.71
C ILE A 74 5.78 -15.05 17.24
N GLU A 75 7.05 -15.20 16.83
CA GLU A 75 7.93 -16.28 17.27
C GLU A 75 8.22 -16.23 18.78
N GLU A 76 8.29 -15.04 19.38
CA GLU A 76 8.43 -14.88 20.83
C GLU A 76 7.25 -15.46 21.62
N ASN A 77 6.05 -15.52 21.02
CA ASN A 77 4.83 -16.13 21.56
C ASN A 77 4.50 -15.74 23.01
N THR A 78 4.75 -14.48 23.37
CA THR A 78 4.32 -13.90 24.65
C THR A 78 3.05 -13.09 24.44
N THR A 79 2.23 -12.93 25.47
CA THR A 79 1.00 -12.11 25.36
C THR A 79 1.30 -10.66 24.96
N GLU A 80 2.42 -10.11 25.41
CA GLU A 80 2.86 -8.75 25.04
C GLU A 80 3.39 -8.68 23.61
N SER A 81 4.12 -9.71 23.14
CA SER A 81 4.63 -9.72 21.77
C SER A 81 3.51 -9.95 20.76
N LEU A 82 2.51 -10.77 21.08
CA LEU A 82 1.33 -11.01 20.23
C LEU A 82 0.43 -9.77 20.11
N THR A 83 0.24 -9.00 21.19
CA THR A 83 -0.52 -7.74 21.11
C THR A 83 0.22 -6.70 20.27
N LYS A 84 1.54 -6.55 20.46
CA LYS A 84 2.37 -5.68 19.60
C LYS A 84 2.35 -6.11 18.13
N ALA A 85 2.44 -7.42 17.88
CA ALA A 85 2.35 -7.98 16.53
C ALA A 85 1.01 -7.64 15.88
N MET A 86 -0.10 -7.76 16.62
CA MET A 86 -1.43 -7.43 16.12
C MET A 86 -1.59 -5.94 15.81
N ASP A 87 -1.10 -5.05 16.69
CA ASP A 87 -1.12 -3.61 16.43
C ASP A 87 -0.31 -3.27 15.17
N ARG A 88 0.88 -3.86 15.01
CA ARG A 88 1.72 -3.65 13.84
C ARG A 88 1.10 -4.21 12.55
N LEU A 89 0.43 -5.36 12.62
CA LEU A 89 -0.34 -5.91 11.50
C LEU A 89 -1.48 -4.98 11.08
N ARG A 90 -2.12 -4.28 12.01
CA ARG A 90 -3.16 -3.30 11.68
C ARG A 90 -2.58 -2.08 10.95
N ASP A 91 -1.40 -1.62 11.33
CA ASP A 91 -0.73 -0.53 10.61
C ASP A 91 -0.35 -0.96 9.19
N ILE A 92 0.22 -2.16 9.04
CA ILE A 92 0.56 -2.75 7.73
C ILE A 92 -0.68 -2.93 6.86
N GLU A 93 -1.81 -3.36 7.43
CA GLU A 93 -3.08 -3.50 6.73
C GLU A 93 -3.53 -2.18 6.09
N LEU A 94 -3.36 -1.06 6.79
CA LEU A 94 -3.68 0.27 6.27
C LEU A 94 -2.77 0.62 5.08
N GLU A 95 -1.47 0.42 5.20
CA GLU A 95 -0.51 0.70 4.12
C GLU A 95 -0.76 -0.18 2.87
N VAL A 96 -1.02 -1.47 3.09
CA VAL A 96 -1.38 -2.41 2.02
C VAL A 96 -2.68 -1.98 1.33
N SER A 97 -3.66 -1.49 2.09
CA SER A 97 -4.93 -1.00 1.52
C SER A 97 -4.75 0.24 0.66
N GLU A 98 -3.85 1.15 1.06
CA GLU A 98 -3.50 2.36 0.30
C GLU A 98 -2.82 1.99 -1.01
N LEU A 99 -1.80 1.13 -0.96
CA LEU A 99 -1.11 0.61 -2.15
C LEU A 99 -2.08 -0.11 -3.10
N ARG A 100 -3.04 -0.87 -2.56
CA ARG A 100 -4.07 -1.51 -3.38
C ARG A 100 -4.98 -0.50 -4.08
N GLY A 101 -5.26 0.63 -3.44
CA GLY A 101 -5.97 1.76 -4.04
C GLY A 101 -5.17 2.43 -5.17
N GLU A 102 -3.84 2.45 -5.07
CA GLU A 102 -2.95 3.03 -6.08
C GLU A 102 -2.69 2.10 -7.27
N LEU A 103 -2.85 0.78 -7.10
CA LEU A 103 -2.57 -0.24 -8.11
C LEU A 103 -3.17 0.05 -9.51
N PRO A 104 -4.44 0.49 -9.66
CA PRO A 104 -5.00 0.80 -10.98
C PRO A 104 -4.28 1.95 -11.68
N SER A 105 -3.92 2.99 -10.92
CA SER A 105 -3.19 4.14 -11.45
C SER A 105 -1.76 3.74 -11.85
N PHE A 106 -1.11 2.91 -11.03
CA PHE A 106 0.21 2.37 -11.31
C PHE A 106 0.22 1.56 -12.61
N LYS A 107 -0.75 0.64 -12.79
CA LYS A 107 -0.90 -0.15 -14.01
C LYS A 107 -1.11 0.73 -15.24
N PHE A 108 -1.97 1.74 -15.14
CA PHE A 108 -2.23 2.67 -16.24
C PHE A 108 -0.95 3.38 -16.69
N TRP A 109 -0.20 3.97 -15.76
CA TRP A 109 1.06 4.65 -16.08
C TRP A 109 2.12 3.70 -16.63
N ARG A 110 2.22 2.49 -16.08
CA ARG A 110 3.11 1.45 -16.60
C ARG A 110 2.80 1.15 -18.07
N ASP A 111 1.54 0.89 -18.40
CA ASP A 111 1.14 0.53 -19.75
C ASP A 111 1.34 1.69 -20.73
N VAL A 112 1.00 2.92 -20.32
CA VAL A 112 1.24 4.14 -21.11
C VAL A 112 2.73 4.30 -21.41
N THR A 113 3.62 4.11 -20.44
CA THR A 113 5.06 4.22 -20.67
C THR A 113 5.59 3.14 -21.60
N LEU A 114 5.08 1.91 -21.50
CA LEU A 114 5.44 0.80 -22.38
C LEU A 114 5.01 1.11 -23.82
N VAL A 115 3.74 1.46 -24.02
CA VAL A 115 3.20 1.82 -25.34
C VAL A 115 3.95 3.00 -25.94
N THR A 116 4.27 4.01 -25.13
CA THR A 116 5.03 5.19 -25.57
C THR A 116 6.44 4.80 -26.04
N LYS A 117 7.15 3.95 -25.28
CA LYS A 117 8.48 3.45 -25.68
C LYS A 117 8.43 2.69 -27.00
N VAL A 118 7.44 1.82 -27.17
CA VAL A 118 7.23 1.05 -28.41
C VAL A 118 6.91 1.98 -29.58
N ALA A 119 6.03 2.97 -29.38
CA ALA A 119 5.67 3.94 -30.39
C ALA A 119 6.87 4.79 -30.85
N ILE A 120 7.71 5.24 -29.91
CA ILE A 120 8.96 5.94 -30.23
C ILE A 120 9.84 5.05 -31.10
N LEU A 121 10.08 3.80 -30.69
CA LEU A 121 10.93 2.87 -31.44
C LEU A 121 10.40 2.60 -32.86
N ALA A 122 9.08 2.40 -32.99
CA ALA A 122 8.42 2.19 -34.28
C ALA A 122 8.46 3.45 -35.18
N SER A 123 8.49 4.65 -34.59
CA SER A 123 8.56 5.91 -35.32
C SER A 123 9.93 6.18 -35.94
N ILE A 124 11.01 5.63 -35.37
CA ILE A 124 12.40 5.84 -35.85
C ILE A 124 12.53 5.56 -37.36
N PRO A 125 12.23 4.37 -37.89
CA PRO A 125 12.42 4.09 -39.32
C PRO A 125 11.58 5.01 -40.22
N ILE A 126 10.36 5.37 -39.81
CA ILE A 126 9.47 6.26 -40.56
C ILE A 126 10.06 7.67 -40.62
N LEU A 127 10.49 8.20 -39.48
CA LEU A 127 11.16 9.50 -39.35
C LEU A 127 12.46 9.53 -40.16
N THR A 128 13.28 8.48 -40.05
CA THR A 128 14.52 8.34 -40.80
C THR A 128 14.27 8.39 -42.31
N TYR A 129 13.27 7.67 -42.83
CA TYR A 129 12.95 7.66 -44.25
C TYR A 129 12.47 9.02 -44.76
N LEU A 130 11.71 9.77 -43.96
CA LEU A 130 11.18 11.08 -44.36
C LEU A 130 12.18 12.23 -44.19
N LEU A 131 12.98 12.21 -43.11
CA LEU A 131 13.91 13.28 -42.77
C LEU A 131 15.24 13.17 -43.51
N LEU A 132 15.80 11.97 -43.68
CA LEU A 132 17.11 11.81 -44.32
C LEU A 132 17.18 12.42 -45.72
N PRO A 133 16.20 12.24 -46.64
CA PRO A 133 16.28 12.84 -47.97
C PRO A 133 16.33 14.38 -47.92
N ARG A 134 15.55 15.00 -47.03
CA ARG A 134 15.50 16.46 -46.87
C ARG A 134 16.80 17.01 -46.26
N VAL A 135 17.31 16.35 -45.22
CA VAL A 135 18.59 16.70 -44.59
C VAL A 135 19.74 16.51 -45.58
N TYR A 136 19.74 15.43 -46.35
CA TYR A 136 20.73 15.16 -47.38
C TYR A 136 20.75 16.26 -48.45
N ILE A 137 19.60 16.62 -49.02
CA ILE A 137 19.52 17.67 -50.06
C ILE A 137 19.98 19.03 -49.51
N SER A 138 19.54 19.40 -48.31
CA SER A 138 19.93 20.69 -47.70
C SER A 138 21.44 20.77 -47.42
N LEU A 139 22.04 19.69 -46.90
CA LEU A 139 23.48 19.58 -46.69
C LEU A 139 24.23 19.60 -48.02
N TRP A 140 23.75 18.86 -49.02
CA TRP A 140 24.33 18.81 -50.36
C TRP A 140 24.36 20.20 -51.02
N LEU A 141 23.24 20.92 -50.99
CA LEU A 141 23.15 22.28 -51.53
C LEU A 141 24.08 23.25 -50.79
N LYS A 142 24.18 23.14 -49.46
CA LYS A 142 25.07 23.97 -48.64
C LYS A 142 26.55 23.70 -48.94
N TYR A 143 26.92 22.44 -49.15
CA TYR A 143 28.29 22.05 -49.49
C TYR A 143 28.67 22.44 -50.93
N ARG A 144 27.76 22.24 -51.90
CA ARG A 144 27.99 22.55 -53.32
C ARG A 144 28.18 24.05 -53.59
N ARG A 145 27.56 24.94 -52.81
CA ARG A 145 27.74 26.40 -52.92
C ARG A 145 29.15 26.90 -52.64
N ARG A 146 30.05 26.08 -52.08
CA ARG A 146 31.46 26.45 -51.81
C ARG A 146 32.42 26.09 -52.95
N TRP A 147 31.95 25.48 -54.03
CA TRP A 147 32.79 25.12 -55.17
C TRP A 147 32.86 26.29 -56.15
N VAL A 148 33.81 27.20 -55.93
CA VAL A 148 34.20 28.19 -56.93
C VAL A 148 34.99 27.46 -58.00
N VAL A 149 34.42 27.33 -59.20
CA VAL A 149 35.14 26.79 -60.36
C VAL A 149 36.22 27.80 -60.72
N LYS A 150 37.49 27.46 -60.43
CA LYS A 150 38.63 28.15 -61.05
C LYS A 150 38.55 27.91 -62.55
N LYS A 151 38.33 28.98 -63.32
CA LYS A 151 38.57 29.02 -64.77
C LYS A 151 40.07 29.00 -65.04
#